data_AF-A0A496YMI3-F1
#
_entry.id   AF-A0A496YMI3-F1
#
_cell.length_a   1.000
_cell.length_b   1.000
_cell.length_c   1.000
_cell.angle_alpha   90.00
_cell.angle_beta   90.00
_cell.angle_gamma   90.00
#
_symmetry.space_group_name_H-M   'P 1'
#
loop_
_entity.id
_entity.type
_entity.pdbx_description
1 polymer ?
#
loop_
_entity_poly.entity_id
_entity_poly.type
_entity_poly.pdbx_seq_one_letter_code
_entity_poly.pdbx_strand_id
1 'polypeptide(L)'
;MINATSNNLEVGCALAKGDNAFHVGMDAARQAMGSIRKHPPSAVLAFASVCYELDELLAGVNEVVGDAPVLGATTAGEIMDGPHEKSVVVAILASPFLAVRIGIGRDASKGWNRAVAEAVGCSEIQPYFSPGGLDIWRQLDLDGKSAFGMLFSPGNTKYADSKSFEILEELKKLSGGLLPIVGGSCADDWRMEQNHVLLGGNAYPDSILVAVFETQLTIGMGLSHGFKPTGEKTLVTRADGHEVIELDNRPAAPVYAELTGFSEPELEGKHLTFTTGKVVGSPERYGQYSIKVASYFTERRGIRLSQPVMEGIPLAIMEPDRESMVAAGRDALRTALLRGRIRDPALALVFSCALRSKTSTVRRSDELDRMKEELPDVPIAGFYSFGEPGLGDDWANRHDNNVISVLVFGQEMSRAARVAMEQKRLLKELKDTLEEKEKAEVKINYLNSLLLAIRNINQIIVREKDTTRMLEKACENLVNTKGLQCVWIALFDESGQFKAGVEAGLGKDFSYIVDQLRKGEMTYCTQVALAKPGVNLIDDSISTCGACIIAKKTICKNAMSIRL
;
A
#
# COMPACT_ATOMS: atom_id res chain seq x y z
N MET A 1 6.94 -4.49 -24.24
CA MET A 1 6.76 -3.03 -24.15
C MET A 1 5.43 -2.78 -23.48
N ILE A 2 5.43 -2.55 -22.16
CA ILE A 2 4.25 -2.09 -21.43
C ILE A 2 4.14 -0.60 -21.76
N ASN A 3 3.06 -0.18 -22.40
CA ASN A 3 2.85 1.19 -22.86
C ASN A 3 3.11 2.20 -21.75
N ALA A 4 3.94 3.20 -22.05
CA ALA A 4 4.31 4.31 -21.16
C ALA A 4 3.19 5.37 -21.03
N THR A 5 1.92 5.01 -21.16
CA THR A 5 0.78 5.94 -21.18
C THR A 5 -0.46 5.38 -20.46
N SER A 6 -0.27 4.63 -19.36
CA SER A 6 -1.37 4.37 -18.44
C SER A 6 -1.28 5.35 -17.27
N ASN A 7 -2.19 6.33 -17.21
CA ASN A 7 -2.40 7.15 -16.01
C ASN A 7 -2.82 6.21 -14.88
N ASN A 8 -1.87 5.73 -14.09
CA ASN A 8 -2.13 4.80 -12.98
C ASN A 8 -2.63 5.54 -11.73
N LEU A 9 -2.60 6.88 -11.75
CA LEU A 9 -3.12 7.76 -10.71
C LEU A 9 -3.88 8.91 -11.37
N GLU A 10 -5.14 9.08 -10.98
CA GLU A 10 -5.94 10.27 -11.31
C GLU A 10 -5.90 11.22 -10.10
N VAL A 11 -5.60 12.49 -10.37
CA VAL A 11 -5.52 13.53 -9.35
C VAL A 11 -6.50 14.64 -9.70
N GLY A 12 -7.28 15.06 -8.71
CA GLY A 12 -8.10 16.26 -8.78
C GLY A 12 -7.83 17.16 -7.61
N CYS A 13 -7.53 18.43 -7.85
CA CYS A 13 -7.31 19.41 -6.78
C CYS A 13 -8.16 20.64 -7.04
N ALA A 14 -8.78 21.16 -5.99
CA ALA A 14 -9.58 22.36 -6.07
C ALA A 14 -9.52 23.18 -4.79
N LEU A 15 -9.75 24.47 -4.95
CA LEU A 15 -9.86 25.46 -3.90
C LEU A 15 -11.27 26.05 -3.92
N ALA A 16 -11.89 26.22 -2.76
CA ALA A 16 -13.13 26.99 -2.63
C ALA A 16 -13.07 28.00 -1.48
N LYS A 17 -13.84 29.07 -1.63
CA LYS A 17 -14.08 30.13 -0.62
C LYS A 17 -15.53 30.57 -0.69
N GLY A 18 -16.08 30.98 0.45
CA GLY A 18 -17.45 31.49 0.55
C GLY A 18 -17.89 31.61 2.01
N ASP A 19 -19.17 31.92 2.22
CA ASP A 19 -19.69 32.14 3.58
C ASP A 19 -20.35 30.89 4.17
N ASN A 20 -20.85 29.97 3.33
CA ASN A 20 -21.53 28.75 3.77
C ASN A 20 -20.57 27.56 3.77
N ALA A 21 -20.20 27.07 4.95
CA ALA A 21 -19.21 26.00 5.13
C ALA A 21 -19.54 24.74 4.32
N PHE A 22 -20.79 24.27 4.39
CA PHE A 22 -21.26 23.09 3.65
C PHE A 22 -21.10 23.25 2.12
N HIS A 23 -21.60 24.36 1.55
CA HIS A 23 -21.46 24.60 0.11
C HIS A 23 -20.00 24.77 -0.32
N VAL A 24 -19.16 25.42 0.50
CA VAL A 24 -17.73 25.58 0.22
C VAL A 24 -17.03 24.22 0.15
N GLY A 25 -17.28 23.33 1.12
CA GLY A 25 -16.74 21.96 1.08
C GLY A 25 -17.23 21.16 -0.13
N MET A 26 -18.53 21.23 -0.41
CA MET A 26 -19.16 20.56 -1.54
C MET A 26 -18.62 21.06 -2.89
N ASP A 27 -18.43 22.36 -3.06
CA ASP A 27 -17.94 22.96 -4.30
C ASP A 27 -16.47 22.60 -4.56
N ALA A 28 -15.62 22.63 -3.52
CA ALA A 28 -14.24 22.17 -3.63
C ALA A 28 -14.18 20.69 -4.03
N ALA A 29 -14.95 19.83 -3.36
CA ALA A 29 -14.98 18.41 -3.66
C ALA A 29 -15.52 18.13 -5.07
N ARG A 30 -16.57 18.83 -5.53
CA ARG A 30 -17.11 18.69 -6.91
C ARG A 30 -16.10 19.07 -7.96
N GLN A 31 -15.41 20.19 -7.77
CA GLN A 31 -14.38 20.65 -8.71
C GLN A 31 -13.21 19.67 -8.77
N ALA A 32 -12.75 19.17 -7.62
CA ALA A 32 -11.68 18.15 -7.58
C ALA A 32 -12.12 16.83 -8.24
N MET A 33 -13.33 16.34 -7.93
CA MET A 33 -13.90 15.14 -8.59
C MET A 33 -14.06 15.32 -10.10
N GLY A 34 -14.15 16.58 -10.56
CA GLY A 34 -14.14 16.95 -11.97
C GLY A 34 -12.93 16.46 -12.76
N SER A 35 -11.84 15.99 -12.13
CA SER A 35 -10.68 15.37 -12.79
C SER A 35 -10.61 13.85 -12.67
N ILE A 36 -11.50 13.21 -11.90
CA ILE A 36 -11.52 11.77 -11.68
C ILE A 36 -12.49 11.10 -12.65
N ARG A 37 -12.08 10.01 -13.33
CA ARG A 37 -12.90 9.34 -14.36
C ARG A 37 -12.98 7.83 -14.22
N LYS A 38 -11.87 7.15 -13.92
CA LYS A 38 -11.77 5.69 -14.05
C LYS A 38 -11.86 4.97 -12.71
N HIS A 39 -11.20 5.50 -11.70
CA HIS A 39 -11.05 4.82 -10.41
C HIS A 39 -11.84 5.54 -9.32
N PRO A 40 -12.38 4.79 -8.33
CA PRO A 40 -12.94 5.42 -7.13
C PRO A 40 -11.84 6.15 -6.36
N PRO A 41 -12.15 7.24 -5.63
CA PRO A 41 -11.21 7.91 -4.76
C PRO A 41 -10.57 6.95 -3.75
N SER A 42 -9.25 6.87 -3.75
CA SER A 42 -8.45 6.10 -2.80
C SER A 42 -8.11 6.91 -1.54
N ALA A 43 -8.02 8.24 -1.66
CA ALA A 43 -7.82 9.18 -0.57
C ALA A 43 -8.29 10.58 -0.94
N VAL A 44 -8.86 11.30 0.03
CA VAL A 44 -9.31 12.69 -0.11
C VAL A 44 -8.64 13.52 0.96
N LEU A 45 -7.74 14.41 0.56
CA LEU A 45 -7.02 15.32 1.46
C LEU A 45 -7.79 16.64 1.56
N ALA A 46 -8.14 17.06 2.76
CA ALA A 46 -8.84 18.31 3.02
C ALA A 46 -8.00 19.23 3.93
N PHE A 47 -7.66 20.42 3.44
CA PHE A 47 -6.93 21.44 4.21
C PHE A 47 -7.79 22.68 4.31
N ALA A 48 -8.21 23.05 5.52
CA ALA A 48 -9.22 24.08 5.72
C ALA A 48 -8.82 25.12 6.77
N SER A 49 -9.22 26.36 6.54
CA SER A 49 -9.16 27.42 7.53
C SER A 49 -10.16 27.19 8.66
N VAL A 50 -9.80 27.60 9.87
CA VAL A 50 -10.68 27.57 11.05
C VAL A 50 -11.75 28.68 11.03
N CYS A 51 -11.92 29.39 9.90
CA CYS A 51 -13.01 30.33 9.73
C CYS A 51 -14.35 29.65 9.41
N TYR A 52 -14.34 28.37 9.04
CA TYR A 52 -15.54 27.58 8.73
C TYR A 52 -15.97 26.73 9.93
N GLU A 53 -17.27 26.40 9.99
CA GLU A 53 -17.75 25.28 10.79
C GLU A 53 -17.29 23.97 10.13
N LEU A 54 -16.27 23.35 10.71
CA LEU A 54 -15.48 22.30 10.04
C LEU A 54 -16.29 21.02 9.79
N ASP A 55 -17.17 20.63 10.71
CA ASP A 55 -18.03 19.45 10.53
C ASP A 55 -19.05 19.67 9.40
N GLU A 56 -19.62 20.87 9.28
CA GLU A 56 -20.51 21.23 8.16
C GLU A 56 -19.74 21.25 6.83
N LEU A 57 -18.53 21.79 6.83
CA LEU A 57 -17.66 21.79 5.66
C LEU A 57 -17.32 20.36 5.20
N LEU A 58 -16.95 19.48 6.13
CA LEU A 58 -16.64 18.08 5.84
C LEU A 58 -17.89 17.30 5.42
N ALA A 59 -19.07 17.62 5.96
CA ALA A 59 -20.33 17.07 5.47
C ALA A 59 -20.55 17.41 3.99
N GLY A 60 -20.25 18.65 3.59
CA GLY A 60 -20.28 19.07 2.18
C GLY A 60 -19.29 18.31 1.29
N VAL A 61 -18.07 18.05 1.79
CA VAL A 61 -17.08 17.23 1.07
C VAL A 61 -17.61 15.79 0.89
N ASN A 62 -18.10 15.17 1.96
CA ASN A 62 -18.57 13.78 1.96
C ASN A 62 -19.82 13.57 1.09
N GLU A 63 -20.69 14.56 0.95
CA GLU A 63 -21.83 14.53 0.01
C GLU A 63 -21.39 14.23 -1.43
N VAL A 64 -20.16 14.58 -1.78
CA VAL A 64 -19.60 14.41 -3.14
C VAL A 64 -18.75 13.15 -3.26
N VAL A 65 -17.90 12.88 -2.27
CA VAL A 65 -16.91 11.79 -2.34
C VAL A 65 -17.40 10.46 -1.75
N GLY A 66 -18.55 10.47 -1.07
CA GLY A 66 -19.15 9.28 -0.45
C GLY A 66 -18.27 8.70 0.65
N ASP A 67 -18.08 7.38 0.65
CA ASP A 67 -17.32 6.65 1.68
C ASP A 67 -15.78 6.71 1.48
N ALA A 68 -15.29 7.56 0.59
CA ALA A 68 -13.86 7.74 0.39
C ALA A 68 -13.17 8.24 1.68
N PRO A 69 -11.94 7.79 1.99
CA PRO A 69 -11.28 8.21 3.21
C PRO A 69 -10.84 9.68 3.11
N VAL A 70 -11.61 10.56 3.76
CA VAL A 70 -11.31 11.98 3.94
C VAL A 70 -10.39 12.16 5.14
N LEU A 71 -9.25 12.82 4.95
CA LEU A 71 -8.29 13.13 6.02
C LEU A 71 -7.63 14.48 5.78
N GLY A 72 -7.14 15.11 6.85
CA GLY A 72 -6.40 16.36 6.71
C GLY A 72 -6.24 17.12 8.00
N ALA A 73 -6.14 18.45 7.89
CA ALA A 73 -5.82 19.32 9.00
C ALA A 73 -6.36 20.74 8.79
N THR A 74 -6.52 21.45 9.91
CA THR A 74 -6.69 22.90 9.87
C THR A 74 -5.35 23.61 9.66
N THR A 75 -5.38 24.80 9.06
CA THR A 75 -4.18 25.43 8.48
C THR A 75 -3.92 26.86 8.98
N ALA A 76 -2.76 27.42 8.61
CA ALA A 76 -2.46 28.86 8.68
C ALA A 76 -2.43 29.51 7.28
N GLY A 77 -3.22 28.95 6.37
CA GLY A 77 -3.28 29.25 4.94
C GLY A 77 -3.17 27.98 4.11
N GLU A 78 -3.87 27.96 2.99
CA GLU A 78 -3.92 26.83 2.07
C GLU A 78 -3.01 27.06 0.86
N ILE A 79 -2.59 25.98 0.21
CA ILE A 79 -1.78 26.02 -1.01
C ILE A 79 -2.57 25.33 -2.12
N MET A 80 -2.81 26.06 -3.22
CA MET A 80 -3.33 25.53 -4.47
C MET A 80 -2.79 26.39 -5.63
N ASP A 81 -1.72 25.89 -6.28
CA ASP A 81 -0.93 26.58 -7.31
C ASP A 81 -0.55 28.03 -6.94
N GLY A 82 -0.45 28.29 -5.64
CA GLY A 82 -0.31 29.61 -5.05
C GLY A 82 -0.80 29.63 -3.60
N PRO A 83 -0.48 30.67 -2.83
CA PRO A 83 -0.90 30.78 -1.44
C PRO A 83 -2.33 31.34 -1.34
N HIS A 84 -3.13 30.79 -0.44
CA HIS A 84 -4.49 31.21 -0.13
C HIS A 84 -4.71 31.30 1.38
N GLU A 85 -5.77 32.01 1.77
CA GLU A 85 -6.20 32.17 3.16
C GLU A 85 -7.72 32.13 3.20
N LYS A 86 -8.28 31.68 4.34
CA LYS A 86 -9.73 31.58 4.56
C LYS A 86 -10.41 30.72 3.49
N SER A 87 -9.77 29.61 3.13
CA SER A 87 -10.22 28.69 2.08
C SER A 87 -10.31 27.26 2.59
N VAL A 88 -10.81 26.38 1.73
CA VAL A 88 -10.50 24.96 1.76
C VAL A 88 -9.81 24.56 0.47
N VAL A 89 -8.82 23.68 0.57
CA VAL A 89 -8.26 22.90 -0.54
C VAL A 89 -8.65 21.44 -0.37
N VAL A 90 -9.20 20.85 -1.43
CA VAL A 90 -9.50 19.42 -1.52
C VAL A 90 -8.63 18.82 -2.62
N ALA A 91 -7.85 17.79 -2.29
CA ALA A 91 -7.07 17.00 -3.23
C ALA A 91 -7.50 15.53 -3.19
N ILE A 92 -7.93 14.99 -4.33
CA ILE A 92 -8.45 13.64 -4.49
C ILE A 92 -7.45 12.80 -5.27
N LEU A 93 -7.08 11.66 -4.70
CA LEU A 93 -6.20 10.67 -5.31
C LEU A 93 -7.03 9.43 -5.64
N ALA A 94 -7.10 9.02 -6.89
CA ALA A 94 -7.81 7.81 -7.32
C ALA A 94 -6.89 6.86 -8.08
N SER A 95 -6.65 5.68 -7.51
CA SER A 95 -5.78 4.67 -8.11
C SER A 95 -6.03 3.28 -7.50
N PRO A 96 -6.06 2.21 -8.31
CA PRO A 96 -6.10 0.84 -7.79
C PRO A 96 -4.77 0.42 -7.14
N PHE A 97 -3.73 1.24 -7.26
CA PHE A 97 -2.38 1.00 -6.76
C PHE A 97 -2.05 1.83 -5.53
N LEU A 98 -3.04 2.50 -4.94
CA LEU A 98 -2.91 3.33 -3.76
C LEU A 98 -4.00 2.95 -2.76
N ALA A 99 -3.61 2.72 -1.51
CA ALA A 99 -4.52 2.50 -0.40
C ALA A 99 -4.04 3.29 0.82
N VAL A 100 -4.98 3.80 1.61
CA VAL A 100 -4.69 4.49 2.88
C VAL A 100 -5.39 3.78 4.03
N ARG A 101 -4.73 3.76 5.19
CA ARG A 101 -5.24 3.29 6.49
C ARG A 101 -4.94 4.35 7.53
N ILE A 102 -5.85 4.59 8.46
CA ILE A 102 -5.78 5.77 9.33
C ILE A 102 -6.00 5.37 10.79
N GLY A 103 -5.17 5.93 11.67
CA GLY A 103 -5.35 5.89 13.11
C GLY A 103 -5.44 7.30 13.68
N ILE A 104 -6.26 7.46 14.71
CA ILE A 104 -6.42 8.73 15.44
C ILE A 104 -6.18 8.51 16.94
N GLY A 105 -5.46 9.44 17.55
CA GLY A 105 -5.25 9.49 19.00
C GLY A 105 -5.68 10.84 19.55
N ARG A 106 -6.32 10.85 20.72
CA ARG A 106 -6.97 12.05 21.27
C ARG A 106 -6.29 12.55 22.55
N ASP A 107 -6.65 13.76 22.96
CA ASP A 107 -6.17 14.41 24.18
C ASP A 107 -4.63 14.50 24.25
N ALA A 108 -4.00 14.83 23.13
CA ALA A 108 -2.54 14.85 23.01
C ALA A 108 -1.87 15.81 24.00
N SER A 109 -2.50 16.96 24.29
CA SER A 109 -2.01 17.93 25.29
C SER A 109 -1.94 17.35 26.71
N LYS A 110 -2.81 16.36 27.03
CA LYS A 110 -2.85 15.70 28.34
C LYS A 110 -1.95 14.47 28.42
N GLY A 111 -1.51 13.94 27.28
CA GLY A 111 -0.71 12.72 27.22
C GLY A 111 -0.39 12.28 25.80
N TRP A 112 0.51 13.01 25.14
CA TRP A 112 0.90 12.76 23.74
C TRP A 112 1.34 11.32 23.48
N ASN A 113 2.00 10.68 24.42
CA ASN A 113 2.44 9.29 24.32
C ASN A 113 1.26 8.31 24.29
N ARG A 114 0.20 8.59 25.06
CA ARG A 114 -1.04 7.80 25.06
C ARG A 114 -1.80 8.02 23.74
N ALA A 115 -1.87 9.26 23.27
CA ALA A 115 -2.48 9.58 21.99
C ALA A 115 -1.75 8.87 20.83
N VAL A 116 -0.41 8.83 20.82
CA VAL A 116 0.34 8.03 19.84
C VAL A 116 -0.01 6.55 19.93
N ALA A 117 -0.05 5.98 21.13
CA ALA A 117 -0.39 4.57 21.33
C ALA A 117 -1.83 4.25 20.88
N GLU A 118 -2.78 5.17 21.08
CA GLU A 118 -4.15 5.06 20.58
C GLU A 118 -4.18 5.09 19.04
N ALA A 119 -3.51 6.07 18.42
CA ALA A 119 -3.46 6.20 16.96
C ALA A 119 -2.90 4.93 16.30
N VAL A 120 -1.70 4.50 16.72
CA VAL A 120 -1.04 3.31 16.15
C VAL A 120 -1.64 1.99 16.63
N GLY A 121 -2.49 2.01 17.65
CA GLY A 121 -3.24 0.86 18.14
C GLY A 121 -4.39 0.44 17.22
N CYS A 122 -4.75 1.28 16.23
CA CYS A 122 -5.71 0.91 15.19
C CYS A 122 -5.20 -0.31 14.41
N SER A 123 -6.00 -1.37 14.33
CA SER A 123 -5.61 -2.68 13.78
C SER A 123 -5.11 -2.61 12.34
N GLU A 124 -5.57 -1.63 11.57
CA GLU A 124 -5.18 -1.45 10.18
C GLU A 124 -3.77 -0.86 10.00
N ILE A 125 -3.27 -0.08 10.98
CA ILE A 125 -1.93 0.53 10.90
C ILE A 125 -0.95 -0.03 11.95
N GLN A 126 -1.43 -0.73 12.97
CA GLN A 126 -0.60 -1.37 13.99
C GLN A 126 0.56 -2.19 13.41
N PRO A 127 0.41 -2.96 12.30
CA PRO A 127 1.53 -3.74 11.75
C PRO A 127 2.77 -2.90 11.39
N TYR A 128 2.61 -1.62 11.01
CA TYR A 128 3.71 -0.73 10.64
C TYR A 128 4.48 -0.15 11.84
N PHE A 129 3.90 -0.24 13.03
CA PHE A 129 4.40 0.35 14.27
C PHE A 129 4.68 -0.71 15.35
N SER A 130 4.79 -1.97 14.95
CA SER A 130 5.09 -3.09 15.84
C SER A 130 6.60 -3.34 15.90
N PRO A 131 7.26 -3.21 17.07
CA PRO A 131 8.69 -3.49 17.20
C PRO A 131 9.01 -4.93 16.77
N GLY A 132 9.79 -5.10 15.70
CA GLY A 132 10.13 -6.41 15.12
C GLY A 132 9.16 -6.91 14.05
N GLY A 133 8.14 -6.13 13.66
CA GLY A 133 7.18 -6.43 12.60
C GLY A 133 7.77 -6.38 11.19
N LEU A 134 8.80 -7.19 10.89
CA LEU A 134 9.40 -7.28 9.55
C LEU A 134 8.50 -7.99 8.53
N ASP A 135 7.48 -8.72 8.98
CA ASP A 135 6.61 -9.49 8.10
C ASP A 135 5.80 -8.61 7.16
N ILE A 136 5.26 -7.47 7.64
CA ILE A 136 4.53 -6.53 6.77
C ILE A 136 5.46 -5.94 5.71
N TRP A 137 6.69 -5.55 6.09
CA TRP A 137 7.68 -4.98 5.18
C TRP A 137 8.12 -6.00 4.12
N ARG A 138 8.36 -7.25 4.53
CA ARG A 138 8.67 -8.33 3.61
C ARG A 138 7.51 -8.61 2.65
N GLN A 139 6.27 -8.58 3.14
CA GLN A 139 5.09 -8.79 2.31
C GLN A 139 4.93 -7.66 1.28
N LEU A 140 5.14 -6.40 1.70
CA LEU A 140 5.15 -5.26 0.78
C LEU A 140 6.21 -5.41 -0.31
N ASP A 141 7.43 -5.80 0.05
CA ASP A 141 8.51 -6.04 -0.92
C ASP A 141 8.14 -7.12 -1.94
N LEU A 142 7.54 -8.23 -1.49
CA LEU A 142 7.07 -9.32 -2.36
C LEU A 142 5.95 -8.88 -3.31
N ASP A 143 5.06 -8.01 -2.82
CA ASP A 143 3.98 -7.42 -3.62
C ASP A 143 4.45 -6.23 -4.48
N GLY A 144 5.73 -5.85 -4.38
CA GLY A 144 6.31 -4.69 -5.05
C GLY A 144 5.72 -3.36 -4.59
N LYS A 145 5.20 -3.31 -3.37
CA LYS A 145 4.64 -2.13 -2.72
C LYS A 145 5.69 -1.44 -1.86
N SER A 146 5.47 -0.16 -1.61
CA SER A 146 6.13 0.62 -0.57
C SER A 146 5.07 1.24 0.34
N ALA A 147 5.46 1.58 1.58
CA ALA A 147 4.60 2.30 2.50
C ALA A 147 5.23 3.62 2.95
N PHE A 148 4.41 4.62 3.21
CA PHE A 148 4.80 5.88 3.84
C PHE A 148 3.71 6.40 4.77
N GLY A 149 4.10 7.19 5.77
CA GLY A 149 3.20 7.83 6.71
C GLY A 149 2.92 9.29 6.36
N MET A 150 1.71 9.73 6.66
CA MET A 150 1.34 11.13 6.76
C MET A 150 0.92 11.43 8.19
N LEU A 151 1.56 12.42 8.81
CA LEU A 151 1.33 12.82 10.20
C LEU A 151 0.71 14.22 10.25
N PHE A 152 -0.46 14.32 10.87
CA PHE A 152 -1.00 15.59 11.35
C PHE A 152 -1.06 15.56 12.87
N SER A 153 -0.37 16.49 13.50
CA SER A 153 -0.28 16.61 14.96
C SER A 153 -0.78 17.98 15.41
N PRO A 154 -1.14 18.16 16.69
CA PRO A 154 -1.55 19.47 17.19
C PRO A 154 -0.40 20.49 17.10
N GLY A 155 -0.67 21.66 16.54
CA GLY A 155 0.25 22.79 16.57
C GLY A 155 0.19 23.57 17.89
N ASN A 156 1.14 24.49 18.08
CA ASN A 156 1.17 25.35 19.25
C ASN A 156 -0.14 26.15 19.38
N THR A 157 -0.60 26.30 20.62
CA THR A 157 -1.66 27.24 21.01
C THR A 157 -1.17 28.08 22.18
N LYS A 158 -1.93 29.10 22.59
CA LYS A 158 -1.63 29.86 23.81
C LYS A 158 -1.83 29.05 25.10
N TYR A 159 -2.40 27.85 25.00
CA TYR A 159 -2.73 26.97 26.13
C TYR A 159 -1.79 25.76 26.25
N ALA A 160 -1.19 25.32 25.15
CA ALA A 160 -0.34 24.13 25.12
C ALA A 160 0.75 24.23 24.04
N ASP A 161 1.96 23.82 24.43
CA ASP A 161 3.06 23.58 23.51
C ASP A 161 2.78 22.32 22.67
N SER A 162 3.15 22.38 21.39
CA SER A 162 3.13 21.26 20.46
C SER A 162 4.13 20.20 20.91
N LYS A 163 3.69 18.95 20.82
CA LYS A 163 4.51 17.75 21.06
C LYS A 163 4.90 17.04 19.76
N SER A 164 4.88 17.76 18.65
CA SER A 164 5.08 17.17 17.31
C SER A 164 6.45 16.51 17.13
N PHE A 165 7.50 17.06 17.77
CA PHE A 165 8.82 16.44 17.78
C PHE A 165 8.79 15.09 18.51
N GLU A 166 8.29 15.06 19.75
CA GLU A 166 8.23 13.83 20.55
C GLU A 166 7.30 12.77 19.92
N ILE A 167 6.19 13.20 19.34
CA ILE A 167 5.26 12.35 18.58
C ILE A 167 5.98 11.68 17.41
N LEU A 168 6.72 12.44 16.59
CA LEU A 168 7.44 11.87 15.45
C LEU A 168 8.55 10.91 15.89
N GLU A 169 9.32 11.25 16.93
CA GLU A 169 10.38 10.37 17.43
C GLU A 169 9.82 9.04 17.99
N GLU A 170 8.66 9.06 18.66
CA GLU A 170 8.02 7.81 19.09
C GLU A 170 7.49 7.00 17.90
N LEU A 171 6.90 7.62 16.88
CA LEU A 171 6.47 6.93 15.65
C LEU A 171 7.66 6.29 14.91
N LYS A 172 8.78 7.00 14.84
CA LYS A 172 10.03 6.51 14.24
C LYS A 172 10.58 5.31 15.02
N LYS A 173 10.57 5.37 16.36
CA LYS A 173 10.97 4.24 17.21
C LYS A 173 10.05 3.03 17.01
N LEU A 174 8.74 3.24 17.01
CA LEU A 174 7.74 2.17 16.85
C LEU A 174 7.80 1.51 15.47
N SER A 175 8.08 2.29 14.42
CA SER A 175 8.26 1.77 13.05
C SER A 175 9.66 1.22 12.77
N GLY A 176 10.57 1.26 13.74
CA GLY A 176 11.98 0.87 13.54
C GLY A 176 12.73 1.76 12.54
N GLY A 177 12.21 2.96 12.26
CA GLY A 177 12.74 3.88 11.25
C GLY A 177 12.49 3.45 9.80
N LEU A 178 11.62 2.46 9.56
CA LEU A 178 11.35 1.92 8.22
C LEU A 178 10.26 2.68 7.46
N LEU A 179 9.40 3.44 8.16
CA LEU A 179 8.30 4.18 7.57
C LEU A 179 8.68 5.66 7.39
N PRO A 180 8.89 6.15 6.14
CA PRO A 180 9.09 7.56 5.90
C PRO A 180 7.80 8.34 6.21
N ILE A 181 7.88 9.38 7.03
CA ILE A 181 6.75 10.22 7.43
C ILE A 181 6.89 11.65 6.89
N VAL A 182 5.81 12.16 6.30
CA VAL A 182 5.63 13.55 5.86
C VAL A 182 4.36 14.13 6.51
N GLY A 183 4.13 15.45 6.42
CA GLY A 183 2.90 16.08 6.90
C GLY A 183 3.17 17.43 7.55
N GLY A 184 2.32 17.82 8.50
CA GLY A 184 2.40 19.12 9.14
C GLY A 184 1.61 19.19 10.44
N SER A 185 2.10 19.98 11.39
CA SER A 185 1.34 20.34 12.57
C SER A 185 0.17 21.25 12.18
N CYS A 186 -1.02 20.94 12.68
CA CYS A 186 -2.24 21.69 12.45
C CYS A 186 -2.08 23.14 12.93
N ALA A 187 -2.78 24.05 12.28
CA ALA A 187 -2.74 25.47 12.61
C ALA A 187 -4.15 26.08 12.57
N ASP A 188 -4.27 27.34 12.97
CA ASP A 188 -5.56 28.01 13.19
C ASP A 188 -5.56 29.48 12.76
N ASP A 189 -5.02 29.77 11.57
CA ASP A 189 -4.93 31.14 11.02
C ASP A 189 -4.24 32.14 11.97
N TRP A 190 -3.27 31.68 12.76
CA TRP A 190 -2.57 32.47 13.79
C TRP A 190 -3.44 32.95 14.96
N ARG A 191 -4.63 32.36 15.16
CA ARG A 191 -5.47 32.66 16.33
C ARG A 191 -4.83 32.15 17.63
N MET A 192 -4.05 31.08 17.56
CA MET A 192 -3.40 30.44 18.72
C MET A 192 -4.41 29.97 19.78
N GLU A 193 -5.61 29.61 19.37
CA GLU A 193 -6.71 29.15 20.21
C GLU A 193 -6.85 27.63 20.16
N GLN A 194 -7.16 27.07 18.98
CA GLN A 194 -7.47 25.66 18.78
C GLN A 194 -7.32 25.26 17.32
N ASN A 195 -6.66 24.13 17.07
CA ASN A 195 -6.46 23.53 15.77
C ASN A 195 -6.94 22.06 15.77
N HIS A 196 -7.23 21.53 14.58
CA HIS A 196 -7.91 20.23 14.42
C HIS A 196 -7.25 19.37 13.35
N VAL A 197 -7.22 18.06 13.59
CA VAL A 197 -7.10 17.08 12.51
C VAL A 197 -8.49 16.80 11.96
N LEU A 198 -8.58 16.55 10.65
CA LEU A 198 -9.85 16.30 9.96
C LEU A 198 -9.89 14.83 9.56
N LEU A 199 -10.97 14.12 9.88
CA LEU A 199 -11.14 12.71 9.50
C LEU A 199 -12.63 12.39 9.24
N GLY A 200 -12.90 11.89 8.04
CA GLY A 200 -14.26 11.59 7.57
C GLY A 200 -15.12 12.85 7.58
N GLY A 201 -16.13 12.86 8.43
CA GLY A 201 -17.07 13.97 8.60
C GLY A 201 -16.83 14.87 9.81
N ASN A 202 -15.74 14.67 10.56
CA ASN A 202 -15.55 15.37 11.83
C ASN A 202 -14.16 16.03 11.95
N ALA A 203 -14.13 17.16 12.64
CA ALA A 203 -12.91 17.82 13.11
C ALA A 203 -12.60 17.40 14.56
N TYR A 204 -11.37 16.96 14.80
CA TYR A 204 -10.92 16.49 16.10
C TYR A 204 -9.88 17.46 16.67
N PRO A 205 -10.22 18.23 17.71
CA PRO A 205 -9.25 19.09 18.38
C PRO A 205 -8.27 18.24 19.20
N ASP A 206 -7.09 18.79 19.48
CA ASP A 206 -6.09 18.18 20.36
C ASP A 206 -5.82 16.69 20.07
N SER A 207 -5.74 16.35 18.78
CA SER A 207 -5.68 14.97 18.30
C SER A 207 -4.54 14.78 17.29
N ILE A 208 -4.04 13.55 17.22
CA ILE A 208 -2.99 13.09 16.30
C ILE A 208 -3.64 12.21 15.26
N LEU A 209 -3.40 12.47 13.98
CA LEU A 209 -3.80 11.61 12.87
C LEU A 209 -2.54 11.02 12.22
N VAL A 210 -2.50 9.69 12.14
CA VAL A 210 -1.46 8.95 11.42
C VAL A 210 -2.13 8.18 10.29
N ALA A 211 -1.80 8.54 9.06
CA ALA A 211 -2.26 7.81 7.88
C ALA A 211 -1.10 7.05 7.25
N VAL A 212 -1.25 5.74 7.04
CA VAL A 212 -0.28 4.91 6.32
C VAL A 212 -0.80 4.67 4.92
N PHE A 213 -0.01 5.07 3.93
CA PHE A 213 -0.29 4.85 2.52
C PHE A 213 0.54 3.67 2.03
N GLU A 214 -0.12 2.64 1.50
CA GLU A 214 0.52 1.60 0.69
C GLU A 214 0.40 1.98 -0.78
N THR A 215 1.49 1.85 -1.52
CA THR A 215 1.47 2.17 -2.95
C THR A 215 2.42 1.33 -3.79
N GLN A 216 2.02 1.06 -5.02
CA GLN A 216 2.90 0.54 -6.08
C GLN A 216 3.37 1.65 -7.03
N LEU A 217 2.94 2.88 -6.82
CA LEU A 217 3.35 4.06 -7.58
C LEU A 217 4.71 4.59 -7.10
N THR A 218 5.39 5.35 -7.93
CA THR A 218 6.57 6.12 -7.50
C THR A 218 6.14 7.28 -6.62
N ILE A 219 6.80 7.42 -5.47
CA ILE A 219 6.66 8.58 -4.58
C ILE A 219 8.05 9.11 -4.23
N GLY A 220 8.11 10.39 -3.88
CA GLY A 220 9.35 11.04 -3.49
C GLY A 220 9.11 12.06 -2.40
N MET A 221 10.04 12.17 -1.45
CA MET A 221 9.98 13.14 -0.36
C MET A 221 11.23 14.01 -0.35
N GLY A 222 11.06 15.29 -0.02
CA GLY A 222 12.16 16.22 0.15
C GLY A 222 11.86 17.24 1.26
N LEU A 223 12.92 17.72 1.90
CA LEU A 223 12.87 18.70 2.98
C LEU A 223 13.93 19.76 2.70
N SER A 224 13.59 21.04 2.84
CA SER A 224 14.55 22.14 2.70
C SER A 224 14.19 23.31 3.61
N HIS A 225 15.15 24.20 3.88
CA HIS A 225 14.96 25.33 4.79
C HIS A 225 15.44 26.69 4.24
N GLY A 226 16.49 26.75 3.42
CA GLY A 226 16.94 28.01 2.78
C GLY A 226 17.66 29.01 3.68
N PHE A 227 18.03 28.63 4.91
CA PHE A 227 18.84 29.45 5.82
C PHE A 227 20.34 29.18 5.62
N LYS A 228 21.19 30.17 5.92
CA LYS A 228 22.65 30.03 5.89
C LYS A 228 23.26 30.30 7.27
N PRO A 229 24.35 29.61 7.66
CA PRO A 229 25.04 29.88 8.92
C PRO A 229 25.77 31.23 8.86
N THR A 230 25.67 32.04 9.92
CA THR A 230 26.32 33.38 9.99
C THR A 230 27.80 33.32 10.36
N GLY A 231 28.32 32.15 10.75
CA GLY A 231 29.65 31.96 11.32
C GLY A 231 29.66 31.86 12.85
N GLU A 232 28.65 32.45 13.49
CA GLU A 232 28.45 32.40 14.94
C GLU A 232 28.03 31.00 15.39
N LYS A 233 28.80 30.42 16.32
CA LYS A 233 28.60 29.06 16.85
C LYS A 233 28.78 29.05 18.36
N THR A 234 28.10 28.11 18.99
CA THR A 234 28.14 27.92 20.45
C THR A 234 27.92 26.47 20.80
N LEU A 235 28.39 26.02 21.97
CA LEU A 235 28.21 24.66 22.46
C LEU A 235 27.13 24.62 23.55
N VAL A 236 26.17 23.70 23.42
CA VAL A 236 25.24 23.40 24.52
C VAL A 236 26.01 22.73 25.65
N THR A 237 26.13 23.39 26.80
CA THR A 237 26.82 22.84 27.98
C THR A 237 25.85 22.35 29.05
N ARG A 238 24.62 22.89 29.07
CA ARG A 238 23.54 22.35 29.91
C ARG A 238 22.17 22.53 29.27
N ALA A 239 21.38 21.47 29.21
CA ALA A 239 20.02 21.50 28.67
C ALA A 239 19.05 20.62 29.47
N ASP A 240 17.78 21.01 29.47
CA ASP A 240 16.68 20.27 30.11
C ASP A 240 15.46 20.27 29.19
N GLY A 241 15.25 19.14 28.51
CA GLY A 241 14.24 19.01 27.47
C GLY A 241 14.41 20.07 26.38
N HIS A 242 13.41 20.94 26.23
CA HIS A 242 13.38 22.03 25.25
C HIS A 242 14.07 23.32 25.74
N GLU A 243 14.55 23.37 26.98
CA GLU A 243 15.29 24.51 27.50
C GLU A 243 16.79 24.29 27.38
N VAL A 244 17.48 25.15 26.64
CA VAL A 244 18.94 25.25 26.73
C VAL A 244 19.27 26.25 27.83
N ILE A 245 19.87 25.78 28.91
CA ILE A 245 20.13 26.58 30.11
C ILE A 245 21.49 27.25 30.01
N GLU A 246 22.49 26.54 29.51
CA GLU A 246 23.85 27.04 29.36
C GLU A 246 24.42 26.80 27.97
N LEU A 247 25.09 27.83 27.47
CA LEU A 247 25.84 27.88 26.23
C LEU A 247 27.27 28.30 26.58
N ASP A 248 28.26 27.50 26.16
CA ASP A 248 29.67 27.72 26.46
C ASP A 248 29.98 27.95 27.95
N ASN A 249 29.32 27.20 28.84
CA ASN A 249 29.39 27.32 30.31
C ASN A 249 28.93 28.68 30.86
N ARG A 250 28.12 29.43 30.10
CA ARG A 250 27.47 30.68 30.52
C ARG A 250 25.95 30.54 30.40
N PRO A 251 25.13 31.35 31.10
CA PRO A 251 23.69 31.35 30.88
C PRO A 251 23.34 31.59 29.40
N ALA A 252 22.35 30.86 28.88
CA ALA A 252 22.09 30.86 27.44
C ALA A 252 21.52 32.18 26.92
N ALA A 253 20.72 32.90 27.72
CA ALA A 253 20.12 34.18 27.31
C ALA A 253 21.15 35.25 26.89
N PRO A 254 22.16 35.61 27.71
CA PRO A 254 23.18 36.58 27.31
C PRO A 254 24.01 36.12 26.12
N VAL A 255 24.31 34.83 26.02
CA VAL A 255 25.05 34.26 24.88
C VAL A 255 24.22 34.40 23.59
N TYR A 256 22.95 34.03 23.62
CA TYR A 256 22.07 34.15 22.46
C TYR A 256 21.91 35.61 22.01
N ALA A 257 21.74 36.54 22.95
CA ALA A 257 21.66 37.96 22.64
C ALA A 257 22.94 38.45 21.93
N GLU A 258 24.12 38.13 22.49
CA GLU A 258 25.43 38.46 21.90
C GLU A 258 25.57 37.91 20.48
N LEU A 259 25.31 36.61 20.26
CA LEU A 259 25.46 35.95 18.96
C LEU A 259 24.45 36.44 17.92
N THR A 260 23.30 36.97 18.35
CA THR A 260 22.31 37.54 17.44
C THR A 260 22.51 39.03 17.18
N GLY A 261 23.40 39.70 17.92
CA GLY A 261 23.69 41.13 17.80
C GLY A 261 22.69 42.02 18.56
N PHE A 262 22.02 41.49 19.58
CA PHE A 262 21.04 42.19 20.41
C PHE A 262 21.51 42.23 21.86
N SER A 263 20.90 43.10 22.67
CA SER A 263 21.00 43.04 24.12
C SER A 263 19.88 42.21 24.73
N GLU A 264 20.09 41.62 25.92
CA GLU A 264 19.04 40.87 26.62
C GLU A 264 17.76 41.69 26.84
N PRO A 265 17.82 42.97 27.29
CA PRO A 265 16.60 43.78 27.47
C PRO A 265 15.80 44.03 26.19
N GLU A 266 16.44 43.98 25.01
CA GLU A 266 15.74 44.12 23.73
C GLU A 266 14.92 42.88 23.37
N LEU A 267 15.34 41.72 23.85
CA LEU A 267 14.74 40.41 23.58
C LEU A 267 13.81 39.93 24.71
N GLU A 268 13.98 40.45 25.92
CA GLU A 268 13.20 40.08 27.10
C GLU A 268 11.69 40.22 26.85
N GLY A 269 10.92 39.18 27.21
CA GLY A 269 9.47 39.12 27.00
C GLY A 269 9.00 39.09 25.55
N LYS A 270 9.91 39.03 24.57
CA LYS A 270 9.58 38.94 23.13
C LYS A 270 9.94 37.58 22.58
N HIS A 271 9.26 37.21 21.50
CA HIS A 271 9.60 36.00 20.79
C HIS A 271 10.94 36.20 20.06
N LEU A 272 11.96 35.41 20.40
CA LEU A 272 13.34 35.59 19.98
C LEU A 272 13.49 35.54 18.46
N THR A 273 13.01 34.47 17.83
CA THR A 273 13.10 34.31 16.35
C THR A 273 12.37 35.43 15.58
N PHE A 274 11.20 35.87 16.05
CA PHE A 274 10.48 37.00 15.41
C PHE A 274 11.22 38.33 15.56
N THR A 275 11.90 38.52 16.69
CA THR A 275 12.60 39.79 16.98
C THR A 275 13.93 39.85 16.25
N THR A 276 14.67 38.74 16.21
CA THR A 276 16.01 38.69 15.61
C THR A 276 15.99 38.42 14.11
N GLY A 277 14.93 37.80 13.58
CA GLY A 277 14.89 37.27 12.21
C GLY A 277 15.83 36.07 11.99
N LYS A 278 16.41 35.52 13.07
CA LYS A 278 17.42 34.45 13.03
C LYS A 278 16.89 33.18 13.68
N VAL A 279 17.31 32.02 13.17
CA VAL A 279 16.97 30.70 13.71
C VAL A 279 18.23 29.99 14.24
N VAL A 280 18.05 28.90 14.97
CA VAL A 280 19.15 28.10 15.51
C VAL A 280 19.27 26.80 14.70
N GLY A 281 20.46 26.50 14.20
CA GLY A 281 20.74 25.28 13.46
C GLY A 281 21.61 24.31 14.24
N SER A 282 21.26 23.03 14.27
CA SER A 282 22.16 21.96 14.73
C SER A 282 22.71 21.19 13.51
N PRO A 283 24.03 20.97 13.39
CA PRO A 283 24.61 20.33 12.22
C PRO A 283 24.21 18.86 12.10
N GLU A 284 24.06 18.41 10.86
CA GLU A 284 23.71 17.05 10.49
C GLU A 284 24.88 16.31 9.82
N ARG A 285 24.70 15.01 9.60
CA ARG A 285 25.77 14.10 9.13
C ARG A 285 26.38 14.50 7.78
N TYR A 286 25.61 15.13 6.90
CA TYR A 286 26.00 15.51 5.55
C TYR A 286 26.19 17.03 5.37
N GLY A 287 26.39 17.76 6.48
CA GLY A 287 26.67 19.20 6.44
C GLY A 287 25.43 20.10 6.36
N GLN A 288 24.23 19.53 6.35
CA GLN A 288 22.97 20.26 6.53
C GLN A 288 22.76 20.68 7.98
N TYR A 289 21.71 21.46 8.22
CA TYR A 289 21.29 21.89 9.56
C TYR A 289 19.82 21.57 9.81
N SER A 290 19.52 20.93 10.94
CA SER A 290 18.14 20.86 11.46
C SER A 290 17.82 22.18 12.14
N ILE A 291 16.71 22.80 11.70
CA ILE A 291 16.32 24.15 12.10
C ILE A 291 15.38 24.13 13.30
N LYS A 292 15.75 24.91 14.31
CA LYS A 292 15.06 25.07 15.59
C LYS A 292 14.67 26.53 15.78
N VAL A 293 13.45 26.74 16.23
CA VAL A 293 12.92 28.06 16.55
C VAL A 293 13.25 28.35 18.01
N ALA A 294 13.88 29.49 18.24
CA ALA A 294 14.05 30.06 19.58
C ALA A 294 12.79 30.87 19.92
N SER A 295 12.07 30.46 20.96
CA SER A 295 10.80 31.05 21.37
C SER A 295 11.03 32.20 22.34
N TYR A 296 11.39 31.93 23.60
CA TYR A 296 11.52 32.96 24.65
C TYR A 296 12.71 32.67 25.55
N PHE A 297 13.20 33.69 26.25
CA PHE A 297 14.01 33.47 27.44
C PHE A 297 13.17 32.86 28.56
N THR A 298 13.80 32.03 29.38
CA THR A 298 13.16 31.38 30.52
C THR A 298 13.53 32.08 31.83
N GLU A 299 12.81 31.77 32.91
CA GLU A 299 13.11 32.30 34.26
C GLU A 299 14.53 31.96 34.72
N ARG A 300 15.11 30.86 34.23
CA ARG A 300 16.48 30.43 34.51
C ARG A 300 17.52 31.13 33.64
N ARG A 301 17.12 32.14 32.87
CA ARG A 301 17.93 32.82 31.84
C ARG A 301 18.47 31.85 30.79
N GLY A 302 17.70 30.80 30.50
CA GLY A 302 17.89 29.89 29.38
C GLY A 302 17.17 30.38 28.11
N ILE A 303 17.23 29.58 27.04
CA ILE A 303 16.44 29.76 25.82
C ILE A 303 15.51 28.56 25.62
N ARG A 304 14.22 28.81 25.38
CA ARG A 304 13.27 27.76 24.98
C ARG A 304 13.38 27.53 23.47
N LEU A 305 13.68 26.30 23.06
CA LEU A 305 13.71 25.87 21.67
C LEU A 305 12.47 25.04 21.32
N SER A 306 12.08 25.05 20.05
CA SER A 306 10.96 24.24 19.54
C SER A 306 11.22 22.73 19.59
N GLN A 307 12.48 22.32 19.78
CA GLN A 307 12.90 20.93 19.91
C GLN A 307 13.95 20.81 21.02
N PRO A 308 14.06 19.64 21.68
CA PRO A 308 15.11 19.39 22.63
C PRO A 308 16.49 19.31 21.95
N VAL A 309 17.52 19.70 22.69
CA VAL A 309 18.92 19.61 22.26
C VAL A 309 19.73 18.94 23.35
N MET A 310 20.63 18.02 22.97
CA MET A 310 21.51 17.34 23.90
C MET A 310 22.73 18.19 24.25
N GLU A 311 23.24 18.02 25.47
CA GLU A 311 24.53 18.56 25.88
C GLU A 311 25.65 18.05 24.96
N GLY A 312 26.63 18.91 24.67
CA GLY A 312 27.72 18.63 23.75
C GLY A 312 27.38 18.85 22.27
N ILE A 313 26.13 19.18 21.92
CA ILE A 313 25.77 19.52 20.54
C ILE A 313 26.16 20.97 20.24
N PRO A 314 26.93 21.22 19.17
CA PRO A 314 27.17 22.58 18.69
C PRO A 314 25.92 23.13 18.00
N LEU A 315 25.65 24.41 18.24
CA LEU A 315 24.59 25.17 17.59
C LEU A 315 25.22 26.30 16.76
N ALA A 316 24.57 26.62 15.65
CA ALA A 316 24.92 27.75 14.80
C ALA A 316 23.75 28.74 14.74
N ILE A 317 24.05 30.03 14.73
CA ILE A 317 23.07 31.04 14.36
C ILE A 317 22.92 31.03 12.84
N MET A 318 21.67 30.99 12.40
CA MET A 318 21.29 30.86 11.00
C MET A 318 20.46 32.07 10.60
N GLU A 319 20.72 32.61 9.41
CA GLU A 319 19.99 33.75 8.86
C GLU A 319 19.30 33.40 7.54
N PRO A 320 18.16 34.04 7.23
CA PRO A 320 17.47 33.84 5.98
C PRO A 320 18.25 34.50 4.85
N ASP A 321 18.62 33.71 3.84
CA ASP A 321 19.17 34.24 2.59
C ASP A 321 18.06 34.29 1.54
N ARG A 322 17.79 35.45 0.95
CA ARG A 322 16.62 35.66 0.08
C ARG A 322 16.57 34.66 -1.07
N GLU A 323 17.68 34.46 -1.77
CA GLU A 323 17.74 33.53 -2.90
C GLU A 323 17.54 32.08 -2.44
N SER A 324 18.20 31.67 -1.36
CA SER A 324 18.08 30.31 -0.81
C SER A 324 16.69 30.03 -0.24
N MET A 325 16.05 31.01 0.40
CA MET A 325 14.68 30.90 0.90
C MET A 325 13.66 30.73 -0.23
N VAL A 326 13.79 31.49 -1.32
CA VAL A 326 12.96 31.33 -2.52
C VAL A 326 13.22 29.99 -3.22
N ALA A 327 14.47 29.51 -3.21
CA ALA A 327 14.86 28.23 -3.82
C ALA A 327 14.46 27.01 -2.98
N ALA A 328 14.24 27.14 -1.68
CA ALA A 328 14.04 26.01 -0.78
C ALA A 328 12.89 25.08 -1.21
N GLY A 329 11.72 25.62 -1.55
CA GLY A 329 10.60 24.81 -2.08
C GLY A 329 10.96 24.05 -3.36
N ARG A 330 11.66 24.70 -4.29
CA ARG A 330 12.17 24.08 -5.52
C ARG A 330 13.19 22.98 -5.22
N ASP A 331 14.07 23.20 -4.25
CA ASP A 331 15.12 22.25 -3.88
C ASP A 331 14.54 21.03 -3.17
N ALA A 332 13.55 21.22 -2.29
CA ALA A 332 12.77 20.13 -1.69
C ALA A 332 12.02 19.32 -2.77
N LEU A 333 11.39 20.00 -3.73
CA LEU A 333 10.71 19.37 -4.86
C LEU A 333 11.66 18.54 -5.74
N ARG A 334 12.79 19.11 -6.15
CA ARG A 334 13.81 18.41 -6.95
C ARG A 334 14.38 17.21 -6.20
N THR A 335 14.60 17.36 -4.90
CA THR A 335 15.03 16.26 -4.03
C THR A 335 14.00 15.14 -4.01
N ALA A 336 12.71 15.47 -3.88
CA ALA A 336 11.62 14.49 -3.94
C ALA A 336 11.59 13.75 -5.29
N LEU A 337 11.63 14.49 -6.41
CA LEU A 337 11.64 13.91 -7.76
C LEU A 337 12.83 12.96 -7.97
N LEU A 338 14.04 13.36 -7.56
CA LEU A 338 15.25 12.57 -7.68
C LEU A 338 15.22 11.31 -6.82
N ARG A 339 14.85 11.44 -5.54
CA ARG A 339 14.75 10.31 -4.60
C ARG A 339 13.70 9.29 -5.03
N GLY A 340 12.55 9.78 -5.50
CA GLY A 340 11.47 8.94 -6.02
C GLY A 340 11.69 8.40 -7.43
N ARG A 341 12.71 8.90 -8.13
CA ARG A 341 12.99 8.63 -9.56
C ARG A 341 11.77 8.89 -10.44
N ILE A 342 11.01 9.94 -10.12
CA ILE A 342 9.76 10.31 -10.76
C ILE A 342 10.07 11.09 -12.03
N ARG A 343 9.54 10.63 -13.18
CA ARG A 343 9.66 11.33 -14.45
C ARG A 343 8.33 11.93 -14.90
N ASP A 344 7.23 11.32 -14.49
CA ASP A 344 5.86 11.78 -14.75
C ASP A 344 5.12 12.09 -13.43
N PRO A 345 5.38 13.26 -12.82
CA PRO A 345 4.71 13.71 -11.60
C PRO A 345 3.23 14.02 -11.83
N ALA A 346 2.38 13.60 -10.88
CA ALA A 346 0.92 13.78 -10.91
C ALA A 346 0.43 14.83 -9.89
N LEU A 347 1.14 14.98 -8.77
CA LEU A 347 0.81 15.91 -7.68
C LEU A 347 2.06 16.22 -6.87
N ALA A 348 2.24 17.49 -6.51
CA ALA A 348 3.14 17.91 -5.43
C ALA A 348 2.31 18.36 -4.22
N LEU A 349 2.42 17.63 -3.11
CA LEU A 349 1.89 18.05 -1.81
C LEU A 349 2.97 18.81 -1.03
N VAL A 350 2.62 20.00 -0.56
CA VAL A 350 3.55 20.93 0.09
C VAL A 350 3.06 21.28 1.48
N PHE A 351 3.89 20.99 2.48
CA PHE A 351 3.69 21.42 3.87
C PHE A 351 4.79 22.43 4.18
N SER A 352 4.40 23.69 4.39
CA SER A 352 5.37 24.78 4.56
C SER A 352 5.14 25.46 5.90
N CYS A 353 6.21 25.69 6.67
CA CYS A 353 6.04 26.42 7.93
C CYS A 353 5.48 27.82 7.70
N ALA A 354 4.36 28.12 8.35
CA ALA A 354 3.73 29.44 8.29
C ALA A 354 4.71 30.55 8.75
N LEU A 355 5.65 30.19 9.62
CA LEU A 355 6.67 31.05 10.19
C LEU A 355 7.65 31.61 9.14
N ARG A 356 7.89 30.90 8.02
CA ARG A 356 8.85 31.31 6.96
C ARG A 356 8.52 32.69 6.37
N SER A 357 7.24 32.98 6.21
CA SER A 357 6.73 34.26 5.69
C SER A 357 6.81 35.41 6.70
N LYS A 358 7.09 35.11 7.98
CA LYS A 358 7.23 36.09 9.06
C LYS A 358 8.69 36.30 9.46
N THR A 359 9.56 35.34 9.20
CA THR A 359 11.00 35.38 9.52
C THR A 359 11.86 35.80 8.33
N SER A 360 11.30 35.84 7.13
CA SER A 360 12.00 36.30 5.93
C SER A 360 11.22 37.40 5.22
N THR A 361 11.92 38.16 4.36
CA THR A 361 11.31 39.15 3.46
C THR A 361 10.73 38.49 2.20
N VAL A 362 10.79 37.16 2.09
CA VAL A 362 10.31 36.40 0.95
C VAL A 362 8.80 36.25 1.03
N ARG A 363 8.11 36.55 -0.09
CA ARG A 363 6.67 36.33 -0.16
C ARG A 363 6.41 34.85 -0.36
N ARG A 364 5.33 34.35 0.25
CA ARG A 364 4.84 32.98 0.08
C ARG A 364 4.70 32.57 -1.40
N SER A 365 4.27 33.51 -2.25
CA SER A 365 4.15 33.29 -3.70
C SER A 365 5.50 33.01 -4.35
N ASP A 366 6.57 33.70 -3.96
CA ASP A 366 7.85 33.63 -4.67
C ASP A 366 8.45 32.20 -4.60
N GLU A 367 8.29 31.50 -3.46
CA GLU A 367 8.74 30.12 -3.29
C GLU A 367 7.89 29.13 -4.12
N LEU A 368 6.56 29.31 -4.16
CA LEU A 368 5.65 28.47 -4.94
C LEU A 368 5.79 28.71 -6.45
N ASP A 369 6.03 29.95 -6.88
CA ASP A 369 6.27 30.30 -8.29
C ASP A 369 7.48 29.53 -8.83
N ARG A 370 8.56 29.42 -8.06
CA ARG A 370 9.74 28.61 -8.44
C ARG A 370 9.46 27.12 -8.52
N MET A 371 8.55 26.60 -7.70
CA MET A 371 8.12 25.21 -7.81
C MET A 371 7.26 25.01 -9.05
N LYS A 372 6.38 25.96 -9.37
CA LYS A 372 5.50 25.91 -10.55
C LYS A 372 6.28 26.09 -11.86
N GLU A 373 7.36 26.85 -11.86
CA GLU A 373 8.30 26.92 -12.99
C GLU A 373 8.91 25.53 -13.33
N GLU A 374 9.21 24.70 -12.33
CA GLU A 374 9.73 23.34 -12.55
C GLU A 374 8.62 22.35 -12.95
N LEU A 375 7.40 22.54 -12.46
CA LEU A 375 6.25 21.69 -12.74
C LEU A 375 5.03 22.49 -13.23
N PRO A 376 5.06 23.02 -14.47
CA PRO A 376 4.00 23.89 -14.98
C PRO A 376 2.61 23.22 -15.02
N ASP A 377 2.57 21.94 -15.39
CA ASP A 377 1.33 21.20 -15.63
C ASP A 377 0.89 20.33 -14.44
N VAL A 378 1.67 20.29 -13.35
CA VAL A 378 1.37 19.48 -12.16
C VAL A 378 0.74 20.37 -11.10
N PRO A 379 -0.39 19.98 -10.50
CA PRO A 379 -0.96 20.72 -9.38
C PRO A 379 0.00 20.71 -8.18
N ILE A 380 0.14 21.87 -7.55
CA ILE A 380 0.81 22.03 -6.27
C ILE A 380 -0.26 22.34 -5.23
N ALA A 381 -0.50 21.40 -4.30
CA ALA A 381 -1.51 21.54 -3.26
C ALA A 381 -0.89 21.36 -1.86
N GLY A 382 -1.57 21.79 -0.81
CA GLY A 382 -1.10 21.59 0.56
C GLY A 382 -1.49 22.73 1.48
N PHE A 383 -0.68 23.02 2.49
CA PHE A 383 -0.98 24.08 3.45
C PHE A 383 0.23 24.61 4.22
N TYR A 384 0.01 25.73 4.91
CA TYR A 384 0.96 26.33 5.84
C TYR A 384 0.74 25.80 7.27
N SER A 385 1.75 25.13 7.83
CA SER A 385 1.73 24.42 9.11
C SER A 385 2.51 25.13 10.23
N PHE A 386 2.39 24.64 11.47
CA PHE A 386 3.17 25.10 12.63
C PHE A 386 4.37 24.18 12.98
N GLY A 387 4.89 23.44 11.99
CA GLY A 387 5.96 22.46 12.15
C GLY A 387 5.78 21.34 11.14
N GLU A 388 6.87 20.77 10.64
CA GLU A 388 6.85 19.89 9.47
C GLU A 388 7.66 18.62 9.74
N PRO A 389 7.02 17.44 9.84
CA PRO A 389 7.71 16.18 9.62
C PRO A 389 8.16 16.06 8.16
N GLY A 390 9.39 15.61 7.96
CA GLY A 390 9.97 15.37 6.65
C GLY A 390 11.15 14.42 6.70
N LEU A 391 11.77 14.19 5.55
CA LEU A 391 12.86 13.25 5.38
C LEU A 391 14.16 13.99 5.04
N GLY A 392 15.11 13.96 5.97
CA GLY A 392 16.43 14.58 5.81
C GLY A 392 17.30 13.91 4.76
N ASP A 393 18.47 14.47 4.50
CA ASP A 393 19.45 13.95 3.51
C ASP A 393 20.05 12.60 3.88
N ASP A 394 19.96 12.25 5.16
CA ASP A 394 20.38 10.97 5.71
C ASP A 394 19.27 9.92 5.74
N TRP A 395 18.12 10.17 5.09
CA TRP A 395 16.94 9.31 5.12
C TRP A 395 16.34 9.13 6.52
N ALA A 396 16.70 9.99 7.48
CA ALA A 396 16.05 10.01 8.78
C ALA A 396 14.84 10.95 8.74
N ASN A 397 13.73 10.51 9.34
CA ASN A 397 12.61 11.41 9.59
C ASN A 397 12.97 12.42 10.69
N ARG A 398 12.58 13.67 10.45
CA ARG A 398 12.86 14.83 11.29
C ARG A 398 11.60 15.68 11.39
N HIS A 399 11.39 16.29 12.54
CA HIS A 399 10.39 17.33 12.71
C HIS A 399 11.13 18.64 12.88
N ASP A 400 11.03 19.52 11.90
CA ASP A 400 11.70 20.82 11.94
C ASP A 400 10.67 21.97 11.82
N ASN A 401 11.11 23.17 12.17
CA ASN A 401 10.33 24.39 12.00
C ASN A 401 11.05 25.32 11.02
N ASN A 402 10.33 26.26 10.41
CA ASN A 402 10.86 27.10 9.32
C ASN A 402 11.35 26.30 8.11
N VAL A 403 10.83 25.10 7.88
CA VAL A 403 11.19 24.27 6.73
C VAL A 403 10.01 24.10 5.78
N ILE A 404 10.29 23.57 4.60
CA ILE A 404 9.30 23.17 3.60
C ILE A 404 9.51 21.69 3.29
N SER A 405 8.45 20.91 3.49
CA SER A 405 8.40 19.47 3.28
C SER A 405 7.52 19.18 2.07
N VAL A 406 8.02 18.40 1.12
CA VAL A 406 7.34 18.13 -0.16
C VAL A 406 7.22 16.62 -0.37
N LEU A 407 6.01 16.17 -0.71
CA LEU A 407 5.72 14.83 -1.18
C LEU A 407 5.26 14.91 -2.64
N VAL A 408 5.89 14.15 -3.53
CA VAL A 408 5.49 14.06 -4.95
C VAL A 408 4.96 12.66 -5.23
N PHE A 409 3.77 12.60 -5.84
CA PHE A 409 3.25 11.37 -6.43
C PHE A 409 3.57 11.34 -7.92
N GLY A 410 4.09 10.23 -8.43
CA GLY A 410 4.22 9.96 -9.85
C GLY A 410 3.09 9.09 -10.39
N GLN A 411 2.82 9.21 -11.68
CA GLN A 411 1.88 8.34 -12.41
C GLN A 411 2.47 6.95 -12.70
N GLU A 412 3.79 6.82 -12.61
CA GLU A 412 4.52 5.61 -12.93
C GLU A 412 4.44 4.60 -11.78
N MET A 413 4.34 3.31 -12.12
CA MET A 413 4.62 2.26 -11.14
C MET A 413 6.10 2.25 -10.76
N SER A 414 6.40 1.98 -9.50
CA SER A 414 7.76 1.81 -9.01
C SER A 414 8.47 0.65 -9.73
N ARG A 415 9.81 0.65 -9.71
CA ARG A 415 10.58 -0.47 -10.28
C ARG A 415 10.23 -1.80 -9.61
N ALA A 416 10.08 -1.79 -8.29
CA ALA A 416 9.71 -2.98 -7.52
C ALA A 416 8.33 -3.50 -7.94
N ALA A 417 7.33 -2.61 -8.06
CA ALA A 417 5.99 -2.95 -8.53
C ALA A 417 6.00 -3.63 -9.90
N ARG A 418 6.71 -3.04 -10.87
CA ARG A 418 6.82 -3.62 -12.23
C ARG A 418 7.44 -5.01 -12.21
N VAL A 419 8.47 -5.22 -11.41
CA VAL A 419 9.12 -6.53 -11.26
C VAL A 419 8.18 -7.54 -10.61
N ALA A 420 7.51 -7.16 -9.52
CA ALA A 420 6.58 -8.04 -8.81
C ALA A 420 5.37 -8.44 -9.69
N MET A 421 4.80 -7.49 -10.42
CA MET A 421 3.71 -7.77 -11.37
C MET A 421 4.14 -8.72 -12.49
N GLU A 422 5.31 -8.48 -13.07
CA GLU A 422 5.84 -9.35 -14.13
C GLU A 422 6.17 -10.75 -13.59
N GLN A 423 6.75 -10.85 -12.40
CA GLN A 423 6.97 -12.13 -11.72
C GLN A 423 5.65 -12.88 -11.47
N LYS A 424 4.61 -12.18 -11.00
CA LYS A 424 3.28 -12.78 -10.80
C LYS A 424 2.66 -13.26 -12.10
N ARG A 425 2.83 -12.52 -13.20
CA ARG A 425 2.39 -12.92 -14.55
C ARG A 425 3.11 -14.19 -15.00
N LEU A 426 4.43 -14.20 -14.96
CA LEU A 426 5.25 -15.35 -15.36
C LEU A 426 4.97 -16.59 -14.51
N LEU A 427 4.78 -16.44 -13.19
CA LEU A 427 4.41 -17.55 -12.32
C LEU A 427 3.04 -18.13 -12.67
N LYS A 428 2.07 -17.29 -13.08
CA LYS A 428 0.77 -17.76 -13.54
C LYS A 428 0.92 -18.52 -14.86
N GLU A 429 1.61 -17.96 -15.85
CA GLU A 429 1.86 -18.61 -17.14
C GLU A 429 2.58 -19.96 -16.98
N LEU A 430 3.56 -20.03 -16.08
CA LEU A 430 4.27 -21.27 -15.76
C LEU A 430 3.34 -22.32 -15.15
N LYS A 431 2.46 -21.92 -14.22
CA LYS A 431 1.47 -22.83 -13.61
C LYS A 431 0.49 -23.37 -14.65
N ASP A 432 -0.06 -22.48 -15.48
CA ASP A 432 -0.99 -22.85 -16.54
C ASP A 432 -0.32 -23.84 -17.52
N THR A 433 0.94 -23.57 -17.90
CA THR A 433 1.74 -24.46 -18.77
C THR A 433 2.01 -25.82 -18.12
N LEU A 434 2.30 -25.84 -16.81
CA LEU A 434 2.56 -27.08 -16.08
C LEU A 434 1.29 -27.96 -16.04
N GLU A 435 0.13 -27.37 -15.77
CA GLU A 435 -1.16 -28.07 -15.79
C GLU A 435 -1.49 -28.65 -17.16
N GLU A 436 -1.22 -27.92 -18.24
CA GLU A 436 -1.39 -28.41 -19.61
C GLU A 436 -0.45 -29.59 -19.90
N LYS A 437 0.81 -29.49 -19.48
CA LYS A 437 1.81 -30.55 -19.66
C LYS A 437 1.41 -31.83 -18.91
N GLU A 438 0.95 -31.72 -17.67
CA GLU A 438 0.47 -32.86 -16.88
C GLU A 438 -0.71 -33.57 -17.58
N LYS A 439 -1.68 -32.81 -18.11
CA LYS A 439 -2.80 -33.38 -18.88
C LYS A 439 -2.32 -34.09 -20.15
N ALA A 440 -1.35 -33.50 -20.86
CA ALA A 440 -0.77 -34.10 -22.06
C ALA A 440 -0.03 -35.40 -21.74
N GLU A 441 0.75 -35.45 -20.66
CA GLU A 441 1.47 -36.64 -20.20
C GLU A 441 0.50 -37.78 -19.85
N VAL A 442 -0.58 -37.49 -19.11
CA VAL A 442 -1.64 -38.47 -18.83
C VAL A 442 -2.26 -39.01 -20.13
N LYS A 443 -2.53 -38.13 -21.10
CA LYS A 443 -3.10 -38.53 -22.39
C LYS A 443 -2.13 -39.41 -23.20
N ILE A 444 -0.84 -39.05 -23.25
CA ILE A 444 0.20 -39.83 -23.93
C ILE A 444 0.32 -41.21 -23.29
N ASN A 445 0.37 -41.29 -21.97
CA ASN A 445 0.43 -42.58 -21.25
C ASN A 445 -0.78 -43.46 -21.56
N TYR A 446 -1.98 -42.88 -21.60
CA TYR A 446 -3.20 -43.57 -22.00
C TYR A 446 -3.14 -44.09 -23.45
N LEU A 447 -2.70 -43.26 -24.39
CA LEU A 447 -2.57 -43.61 -25.81
C LEU A 447 -1.49 -44.69 -26.02
N ASN A 448 -0.35 -44.59 -25.35
CA ASN A 448 0.71 -45.59 -25.41
C ASN A 448 0.23 -46.95 -24.86
N SER A 449 -0.51 -46.96 -23.75
CA SER A 449 -1.17 -48.18 -23.25
C SER A 449 -2.16 -48.76 -24.29
N LEU A 450 -2.92 -47.92 -25.01
CA LEU A 450 -3.83 -48.40 -26.08
C LEU A 450 -3.07 -49.07 -27.21
N LEU A 451 -2.01 -48.42 -27.69
CA LEU A 451 -1.20 -48.94 -28.79
C LEU A 451 -0.48 -50.25 -28.40
N LEU A 452 0.03 -50.36 -27.18
CA LEU A 452 0.64 -51.58 -26.66
C LEU A 452 -0.36 -52.74 -26.60
N ALA A 453 -1.58 -52.51 -26.11
CA ALA A 453 -2.63 -53.52 -26.06
C ALA A 453 -2.98 -54.03 -27.47
N ILE A 454 -3.22 -53.12 -28.42
CA ILE A 454 -3.54 -53.47 -29.82
C ILE A 454 -2.39 -54.26 -30.45
N ARG A 455 -1.14 -53.81 -30.28
CA ARG A 455 0.04 -54.50 -30.82
C ARG A 455 0.16 -55.92 -30.29
N ASN A 456 -0.02 -56.11 -28.98
CA ASN A 456 0.09 -57.42 -28.36
C ASN A 456 -1.01 -58.37 -28.83
N ILE A 457 -2.26 -57.90 -28.89
CA ILE A 457 -3.39 -58.69 -29.40
C ILE A 457 -3.16 -59.10 -30.86
N ASN A 458 -2.72 -58.18 -31.72
CA ASN A 458 -2.40 -58.49 -33.11
C ASN A 458 -1.29 -59.55 -33.22
N GLN A 459 -0.28 -59.53 -32.34
CA GLN A 459 0.75 -60.57 -32.30
C GLN A 459 0.21 -61.94 -31.84
N ILE A 460 -0.73 -61.95 -30.88
CA ILE A 460 -1.39 -63.17 -30.42
C ILE A 460 -2.20 -63.79 -31.55
N ILE A 461 -3.01 -62.99 -32.25
CA ILE A 461 -3.86 -63.44 -33.38
C ILE A 461 -3.02 -64.09 -34.49
N VAL A 462 -1.85 -63.54 -34.80
CA VAL A 462 -0.99 -64.08 -35.87
C VAL A 462 -0.28 -65.37 -35.47
N ARG A 463 0.04 -65.55 -34.18
CA ARG A 463 0.91 -66.65 -33.70
C ARG A 463 0.14 -67.83 -33.13
N GLU A 464 -1.01 -67.61 -32.49
CA GLU A 464 -1.78 -68.65 -31.82
C GLU A 464 -2.82 -69.23 -32.77
N LYS A 465 -2.72 -70.54 -33.05
CA LYS A 465 -3.62 -71.23 -34.00
C LYS A 465 -4.87 -71.80 -33.32
N ASP A 466 -4.83 -72.00 -32.00
CA ASP A 466 -5.98 -72.44 -31.23
C ASP A 466 -6.84 -71.24 -30.85
N THR A 467 -8.08 -71.22 -31.33
CA THR A 467 -9.01 -70.10 -31.13
C THR A 467 -9.33 -69.83 -29.67
N THR A 468 -9.46 -70.86 -28.84
CA THR A 468 -9.78 -70.71 -27.41
C THR A 468 -8.59 -70.10 -26.67
N ARG A 469 -7.39 -70.63 -26.92
CA ARG A 469 -6.15 -70.13 -26.31
C ARG A 469 -5.78 -68.71 -26.79
N MET A 470 -6.09 -68.38 -28.04
CA MET A 470 -5.92 -67.04 -28.58
C MET A 470 -6.80 -66.03 -27.83
N LEU A 471 -8.07 -66.35 -27.63
CA LEU A 471 -9.02 -65.47 -26.93
C LEU A 471 -8.68 -65.35 -25.44
N GLU A 472 -8.25 -66.43 -24.79
CA GLU A 472 -7.79 -66.41 -23.40
C GLU A 472 -6.60 -65.46 -23.22
N LYS A 473 -5.56 -65.59 -24.05
CA LYS A 473 -4.40 -64.67 -24.05
C LYS A 473 -4.78 -63.23 -24.38
N ALA A 474 -5.79 -63.02 -25.23
CA ALA A 474 -6.29 -61.68 -25.55
C ALA A 474 -7.02 -61.04 -24.35
N CYS A 475 -7.85 -61.80 -23.63
CA CYS A 475 -8.49 -61.37 -22.39
C CYS A 475 -7.45 -61.00 -21.32
N GLU A 476 -6.46 -61.87 -21.11
CA GLU A 476 -5.36 -61.61 -20.17
C GLU A 476 -4.59 -60.34 -20.53
N ASN A 477 -4.28 -60.14 -21.82
CA ASN A 477 -3.56 -58.96 -22.26
C ASN A 477 -4.36 -57.68 -22.01
N LEU A 478 -5.67 -57.69 -22.27
CA LEU A 478 -6.53 -56.55 -22.02
C LEU A 478 -6.61 -56.20 -20.53
N VAL A 479 -6.75 -57.19 -19.64
CA VAL A 479 -6.71 -56.95 -18.19
C VAL A 479 -5.36 -56.36 -17.77
N ASN A 480 -4.25 -56.94 -18.23
CA ASN A 480 -2.90 -56.54 -17.83
C ASN A 480 -2.43 -55.19 -18.41
N THR A 481 -2.88 -54.80 -19.60
CA THR A 481 -2.40 -53.57 -20.29
C THR A 481 -3.36 -52.39 -20.22
N LYS A 482 -4.67 -52.62 -20.05
CA LYS A 482 -5.70 -51.57 -19.98
C LYS A 482 -6.17 -51.25 -18.55
N GLY A 483 -5.75 -52.02 -17.56
CA GLY A 483 -6.27 -51.89 -16.20
C GLY A 483 -7.77 -52.19 -16.12
N LEU A 484 -8.32 -52.94 -17.08
CA LEU A 484 -9.69 -53.46 -16.99
C LEU A 484 -9.73 -54.46 -15.84
N GLN A 485 -10.66 -54.29 -14.91
CA GLN A 485 -10.78 -55.16 -13.74
C GLN A 485 -11.12 -56.60 -14.15
N CYS A 486 -11.89 -56.75 -15.23
CA CYS A 486 -12.18 -58.03 -15.84
C CYS A 486 -12.56 -57.88 -17.32
N VAL A 487 -12.31 -58.93 -18.09
CA VAL A 487 -12.73 -59.09 -19.49
C VAL A 487 -13.21 -60.51 -19.69
N TRP A 488 -14.30 -60.69 -20.43
CA TRP A 488 -14.72 -62.01 -20.88
C TRP A 488 -15.29 -61.94 -22.29
N ILE A 489 -15.11 -63.03 -23.04
CA ILE A 489 -15.59 -63.18 -24.41
C ILE A 489 -16.41 -64.47 -24.46
N ALA A 490 -17.63 -64.39 -24.97
CA ALA A 490 -18.46 -65.55 -25.28
C ALA A 490 -18.58 -65.73 -26.79
N LEU A 491 -18.41 -66.96 -27.23
CA LEU A 491 -18.62 -67.43 -28.59
C LEU A 491 -19.97 -68.10 -28.67
N PHE A 492 -20.76 -67.73 -29.67
CA PHE A 492 -22.03 -68.35 -30.00
C PHE A 492 -21.93 -69.05 -31.36
N ASP A 493 -22.71 -70.10 -31.58
CA ASP A 493 -22.83 -70.75 -32.89
C ASP A 493 -23.83 -70.03 -33.82
N GLU A 494 -23.98 -70.52 -35.04
CA GLU A 494 -24.89 -69.95 -36.05
C GLU A 494 -26.37 -70.00 -35.64
N SER A 495 -26.73 -70.86 -34.67
CA SER A 495 -28.07 -70.96 -34.10
C SER A 495 -28.28 -70.04 -32.89
N GLY A 496 -27.25 -69.30 -32.48
CA GLY A 496 -27.26 -68.41 -31.32
C GLY A 496 -27.04 -69.13 -29.99
N GLN A 497 -26.66 -70.41 -29.99
CA GLN A 497 -26.35 -71.14 -28.76
C GLN A 497 -24.92 -70.88 -28.29
N PHE A 498 -24.72 -70.82 -26.97
CA PHE A 498 -23.41 -70.61 -26.37
C PHE A 498 -22.48 -71.79 -26.65
N LYS A 499 -21.35 -71.51 -27.29
CA LYS A 499 -20.36 -72.51 -27.70
C LYS A 499 -19.19 -72.60 -26.71
N ALA A 500 -18.61 -71.46 -26.36
CA ALA A 500 -17.46 -71.38 -25.47
C ALA A 500 -17.34 -69.98 -24.87
N GLY A 501 -16.65 -69.86 -23.74
CA GLY A 501 -16.37 -68.57 -23.12
C GLY A 501 -15.00 -68.58 -22.46
N VAL A 502 -14.31 -67.45 -22.56
CA VAL A 502 -13.01 -67.21 -21.91
C VAL A 502 -13.08 -65.95 -21.07
N GLU A 503 -12.25 -65.87 -20.04
CA GLU A 503 -12.23 -64.77 -19.09
C GLU A 503 -10.82 -64.42 -18.65
N ALA A 504 -10.65 -63.18 -18.20
CA ALA A 504 -9.56 -62.77 -17.34
C ALA A 504 -10.11 -61.83 -16.25
N GLY A 505 -9.69 -62.06 -15.00
CA GLY A 505 -10.04 -61.21 -13.84
C GLY A 505 -11.35 -61.56 -13.11
N LEU A 506 -12.20 -62.46 -13.64
CA LEU A 506 -13.42 -62.93 -12.96
C LEU A 506 -13.20 -64.20 -12.14
N GLY A 507 -12.24 -65.05 -12.53
CA GLY A 507 -11.93 -66.29 -11.83
C GLY A 507 -13.17 -67.18 -11.67
N LYS A 508 -13.40 -67.68 -10.44
CA LYS A 508 -14.50 -68.60 -10.13
C LYS A 508 -15.89 -68.00 -10.43
N ASP A 509 -16.02 -66.67 -10.45
CA ASP A 509 -17.29 -65.99 -10.70
C ASP A 509 -17.73 -66.05 -12.17
N PHE A 510 -16.83 -66.38 -13.10
CA PHE A 510 -17.19 -66.56 -14.50
C PHE A 510 -18.06 -67.81 -14.74
N SER A 511 -17.93 -68.84 -13.90
CA SER A 511 -18.70 -70.08 -14.02
C SER A 511 -20.22 -69.84 -13.99
N TYR A 512 -20.66 -68.87 -13.19
CA TYR A 512 -22.07 -68.46 -13.11
C TYR A 512 -22.60 -67.90 -14.43
N ILE A 513 -21.79 -67.11 -15.14
CA ILE A 513 -22.17 -66.53 -16.45
C ILE A 513 -22.23 -67.63 -17.50
N VAL A 514 -21.25 -68.53 -17.50
CA VAL A 514 -21.23 -69.69 -18.40
C VAL A 514 -22.46 -70.57 -18.19
N ASP A 515 -22.86 -70.82 -16.94
CA ASP A 515 -24.04 -71.63 -16.61
C ASP A 515 -25.35 -70.97 -17.05
N GLN A 516 -25.48 -69.64 -16.95
CA GLN A 516 -26.63 -68.91 -17.48
C GLN A 516 -26.69 -68.98 -19.01
N LEU A 517 -25.56 -68.70 -19.68
CA LEU A 517 -25.49 -68.72 -21.14
C LEU A 517 -25.77 -70.11 -21.72
N ARG A 518 -25.31 -71.18 -21.04
CA ARG A 518 -25.64 -72.58 -21.42
C ARG A 518 -27.12 -72.92 -21.31
N LYS A 519 -27.84 -72.28 -20.40
CA LYS A 519 -29.30 -72.45 -20.24
C LYS A 519 -30.10 -71.58 -21.21
N GLY A 520 -29.44 -70.81 -22.08
CA GLY A 520 -30.08 -69.84 -22.98
C GLY A 520 -30.49 -68.54 -22.28
N GLU A 521 -30.12 -68.35 -21.01
CA GLU A 521 -30.39 -67.12 -20.26
C GLU A 521 -29.29 -66.10 -20.56
N MET A 522 -29.63 -65.05 -21.32
CA MET A 522 -28.66 -64.01 -21.66
C MET A 522 -28.55 -62.97 -20.54
N THR A 523 -27.32 -62.63 -20.15
CA THR A 523 -27.07 -61.47 -19.28
C THR A 523 -27.44 -60.17 -20.01
N TYR A 524 -27.79 -59.12 -19.26
CA TYR A 524 -28.17 -57.82 -19.83
C TYR A 524 -27.14 -57.30 -20.84
N CYS A 525 -25.84 -57.35 -20.51
CA CYS A 525 -24.79 -56.91 -21.41
C CYS A 525 -24.68 -57.77 -22.69
N THR A 526 -25.01 -59.07 -22.62
CA THR A 526 -25.10 -59.97 -23.79
C THR A 526 -26.30 -59.62 -24.66
N GLN A 527 -27.47 -59.40 -24.06
CA GLN A 527 -28.69 -59.02 -24.77
C GLN A 527 -28.49 -57.71 -25.55
N VAL A 528 -27.93 -56.70 -24.88
CA VAL A 528 -27.68 -55.39 -25.47
C VAL A 528 -26.65 -55.48 -26.60
N ALA A 529 -25.55 -56.23 -26.42
CA ALA A 529 -24.53 -56.42 -27.45
C ALA A 529 -25.08 -57.16 -28.69
N LEU A 530 -25.93 -58.16 -28.51
CA LEU A 530 -26.51 -58.91 -29.63
C LEU A 530 -27.59 -58.11 -30.38
N ALA A 531 -28.34 -57.26 -29.67
CA ALA A 531 -29.45 -56.48 -30.22
C ALA A 531 -29.01 -55.26 -31.05
N LYS A 532 -27.87 -54.64 -30.73
CA LYS A 532 -27.38 -53.43 -31.41
C LYS A 532 -25.92 -53.57 -31.84
N PRO A 533 -25.59 -53.34 -33.12
CA PRO A 533 -24.19 -53.29 -33.56
C PRO A 533 -23.47 -52.08 -32.95
N GLY A 534 -22.20 -52.26 -32.59
CA GLY A 534 -21.37 -51.21 -32.00
C GLY A 534 -21.04 -51.43 -30.52
N VAL A 535 -20.27 -50.49 -29.97
CA VAL A 535 -19.88 -50.48 -28.55
C VAL A 535 -21.06 -49.95 -27.71
N ASN A 536 -21.48 -50.72 -26.71
CA ASN A 536 -22.49 -50.32 -25.75
C ASN A 536 -21.83 -50.02 -24.40
N LEU A 537 -22.08 -48.84 -23.85
CA LEU A 537 -21.58 -48.41 -22.54
C LEU A 537 -22.69 -48.50 -21.49
N ILE A 538 -22.34 -49.01 -20.31
CA ILE A 538 -23.21 -49.11 -19.14
C ILE A 538 -22.53 -48.29 -18.04
N ASP A 539 -23.03 -47.07 -17.80
CA ASP A 539 -22.40 -46.12 -16.89
C ASP A 539 -22.65 -46.42 -15.40
N ASP A 540 -23.70 -47.16 -15.09
CA ASP A 540 -23.98 -47.67 -13.74
C ASP A 540 -24.53 -49.09 -13.81
N SER A 541 -23.66 -50.06 -13.58
CA SER A 541 -23.99 -51.48 -13.60
C SER A 541 -24.95 -51.88 -12.48
N ILE A 542 -24.96 -51.18 -11.35
CA ILE A 542 -25.75 -51.55 -10.17
C ILE A 542 -27.24 -51.28 -10.44
N SER A 543 -27.55 -50.12 -11.02
CA SER A 543 -28.93 -49.77 -11.39
C SER A 543 -29.38 -50.48 -12.68
N THR A 544 -28.49 -50.63 -13.66
CA THR A 544 -28.86 -51.15 -14.99
C THR A 544 -28.94 -52.68 -15.03
N CYS A 545 -28.06 -53.38 -14.31
CA CYS A 545 -28.05 -54.84 -14.26
C CYS A 545 -28.01 -55.36 -12.82
N GLY A 546 -28.87 -54.83 -11.93
CA GLY A 546 -28.90 -55.17 -10.51
C GLY A 546 -29.14 -56.66 -10.16
N ALA A 547 -29.58 -57.48 -11.12
CA ALA A 547 -29.66 -58.95 -10.96
C ALA A 547 -28.34 -59.68 -11.28
N CYS A 548 -27.35 -59.01 -11.89
CA CYS A 548 -26.07 -59.58 -12.28
C CYS A 548 -25.15 -59.79 -11.08
N ILE A 549 -24.54 -60.97 -10.97
CA ILE A 549 -23.62 -61.29 -9.87
C ILE A 549 -22.36 -60.41 -9.87
N ILE A 550 -21.90 -59.98 -11.05
CA ILE A 550 -20.76 -59.06 -11.21
C ILE A 550 -21.10 -57.68 -10.63
N ALA A 551 -22.30 -57.16 -10.92
CA ALA A 551 -22.76 -55.87 -10.40
C ALA A 551 -22.96 -55.91 -8.88
N LYS A 552 -23.55 -56.99 -8.34
CA LYS A 552 -23.80 -57.19 -6.90
C LYS A 552 -22.54 -57.29 -6.05
N LYS A 553 -21.45 -57.84 -6.60
CA LYS A 553 -20.16 -57.94 -5.91
C LYS A 553 -19.32 -56.65 -6.02
N THR A 554 -19.85 -55.59 -6.65
CA THR A 554 -19.14 -54.32 -6.90
C THR A 554 -17.84 -54.50 -7.68
N ILE A 555 -17.72 -55.59 -8.45
CA ILE A 555 -16.50 -55.92 -9.22
C ILE A 555 -16.33 -54.95 -10.40
N CYS A 556 -17.39 -54.27 -10.83
CA CYS A 556 -17.37 -53.36 -11.98
C CYS A 556 -18.46 -52.29 -11.81
N LYS A 557 -18.09 -51.01 -11.77
CA LYS A 557 -19.06 -49.88 -11.71
C LYS A 557 -19.58 -49.46 -13.09
N ASN A 558 -18.72 -49.54 -14.10
CA ASN A 558 -19.01 -49.17 -15.49
C ASN A 558 -18.60 -50.34 -16.41
N ALA A 559 -19.50 -50.80 -17.27
CA ALA A 559 -19.24 -51.92 -18.17
C ALA A 559 -19.35 -51.52 -19.63
N MET A 560 -18.64 -52.26 -20.50
CA MET A 560 -18.71 -52.12 -21.94
C MET A 560 -19.01 -53.49 -22.56
N SER A 561 -19.95 -53.55 -23.51
CA SER A 561 -20.23 -54.77 -24.28
C SER A 561 -20.33 -54.48 -25.77
N ILE A 562 -19.83 -55.41 -26.59
CA ILE A 562 -19.78 -55.29 -28.04
C ILE A 562 -19.97 -56.68 -28.65
N ARG A 563 -20.69 -56.74 -29.77
CA ARG A 563 -20.68 -57.90 -30.68
C ARG A 563 -19.58 -57.67 -31.72
N LEU A 564 -18.56 -58.52 -31.69
CA LEU A 564 -17.42 -58.49 -32.61
C LEU A 564 -17.73 -59.20 -33.92
#